data_AF-A0A959WZI1-F1
#
_entry.id   AF-A0A959WZI1-F1
#
_cell.length_a   1.000
_cell.length_b   1.000
_cell.length_c   1.000
_cell.angle_alpha   90.00
_cell.angle_beta   90.00
_cell.angle_gamma   90.00
#
_symmetry.space_group_name_H-M   'P 1'
#
loop_
_entity.id
_entity.type
_entity.pdbx_description
1 polymer ?
#
loop_
_entity_poly.entity_id
_entity_poly.type
_entity_poly.pdbx_seq_one_letter_code
_entity_poly.pdbx_strand_id
1 'polypeptide(L)' 'MAAMKPRTGDGPMEVAKEGRGIVMRVPVDGGGRLVVELNAEEASSLLECLKTVVG' A
#
# COMPACT_ATOMS: atom_id res chain seq x y z
N MET A 1 29.04 -9.39 13.29
CA MET A 1 28.17 -8.29 12.81
C MET A 1 27.14 -8.93 11.89
N ALA A 2 25.88 -9.06 12.32
CA ALA A 2 24.85 -9.63 11.45
C ALA A 2 24.48 -8.58 10.40
N ALA A 3 24.83 -8.81 9.14
CA ALA A 3 24.29 -8.04 8.03
C ALA A 3 22.80 -8.35 7.97
N MET A 4 21.98 -7.52 8.63
CA MET A 4 20.54 -7.58 8.43
C MET A 4 20.30 -7.25 6.97
N LYS A 5 19.82 -8.23 6.21
CA LYS A 5 19.36 -8.05 4.83
C LYS A 5 18.46 -6.80 4.82
N PRO A 6 18.62 -5.84 3.86
CA PRO A 6 17.73 -4.70 3.78
C PRO A 6 16.30 -5.22 3.79
N ARG A 7 15.53 -4.91 4.83
CA ARG A 7 14.15 -5.38 4.92
C ARG A 7 13.41 -4.66 3.80
N THR A 8 12.95 -5.38 2.79
CA THR A 8 12.27 -4.85 1.60
C THR A 8 10.85 -4.34 1.91
N GLY A 9 10.66 -3.68 3.07
CA GLY A 9 9.36 -3.28 3.61
C GLY A 9 9.37 -2.16 4.65
N ASP A 10 10.51 -1.52 4.97
CA ASP A 10 10.59 -0.43 5.97
C ASP A 10 10.13 0.96 5.44
N GLY A 11 9.66 1.04 4.19
CA GLY A 11 9.19 2.31 3.63
C GLY A 11 7.73 2.61 3.98
N PRO A 12 7.31 3.89 3.97
CA PRO A 12 5.93 4.28 4.26
C PRO A 12 4.94 3.61 3.28
N MET A 13 3.65 3.67 3.62
CA MET A 13 2.60 3.34 2.65
C MET A 13 2.70 4.29 1.44
N GLU A 14 2.58 3.75 0.24
CA GLU A 14 2.66 4.50 -1.02
C GLU A 14 1.41 4.23 -1.86
N VAL A 15 0.83 5.28 -2.45
CA VAL A 15 -0.30 5.18 -3.40
C VAL A 15 0.03 6.05 -4.61
N ALA A 16 0.06 5.45 -5.81
CA ALA A 16 0.38 6.14 -7.05
C ALA A 16 -0.52 5.70 -8.20
N LYS A 17 -0.76 6.58 -9.17
CA LYS A 17 -1.37 6.19 -10.45
C LYS A 17 -0.28 5.65 -11.37
N GLU A 18 -0.36 4.38 -11.73
CA GLU A 18 0.55 3.75 -12.69
C GLU A 18 -0.26 3.32 -13.92
N GLY A 19 -0.04 3.98 -15.06
CA GLY A 19 -0.80 3.73 -16.29
C GLY A 19 -2.29 4.05 -16.14
N ARG A 20 -3.14 3.01 -16.21
CA ARG A 20 -4.60 3.12 -16.05
C ARG A 20 -5.10 2.73 -14.65
N GLY A 21 -4.22 2.18 -13.80
CA GLY A 21 -4.55 1.70 -12.47
C GLY A 21 -4.01 2.60 -11.36
N ILE A 22 -4.51 2.38 -10.15
CA ILE A 22 -4.00 2.93 -8.90
C ILE A 22 -3.29 1.80 -8.17
N VAL A 23 -1.98 1.95 -7.94
CA VAL A 23 -1.17 0.98 -7.23
C VAL A 23 -0.97 1.46 -5.80
N MET A 24 -1.38 0.64 -4.84
CA MET A 24 -1.18 0.84 -3.41
C MET A 24 -0.16 -0.17 -2.89
N ARG A 25 0.84 0.31 -2.15
CA ARG A 25 1.91 -0.48 -1.54
C ARG A 25 1.87 -0.28 -0.03
N VAL A 26 1.55 -1.33 0.71
CA VAL A 26 1.42 -1.31 2.17
C VAL A 26 2.56 -2.12 2.81
N PRO A 27 3.38 -1.54 3.70
CA PRO A 27 4.35 -2.31 4.47
C PRO A 27 3.63 -3.28 5.42
N VAL A 28 4.14 -4.51 5.53
CA VAL A 28 3.53 -5.56 6.38
C VAL A 28 4.44 -5.90 7.54
N ASP A 29 3.86 -6.00 8.74
CA ASP A 29 4.56 -6.47 9.94
C ASP A 29 5.04 -7.92 9.74
N GLY A 30 6.36 -8.11 9.70
CA GLY A 30 6.99 -9.39 9.33
C GLY A 30 7.84 -9.31 8.05
N GLY A 31 7.77 -8.18 7.34
CA GLY A 31 8.62 -7.86 6.19
C GLY A 31 7.91 -7.99 4.85
N GLY A 32 8.40 -7.23 3.88
CA GLY A 32 7.82 -7.16 2.53
C GLY A 32 6.75 -6.08 2.39
N ARG A 33 6.09 -6.08 1.23
CA ARG A 33 5.06 -5.10 0.87
C ARG A 33 3.90 -5.81 0.21
N LEU A 34 2.70 -5.56 0.70
CA LEU A 34 1.47 -5.90 0.00
C LEU A 34 1.29 -4.88 -1.12
N VAL A 35 1.17 -5.37 -2.35
CA VAL A 35 0.92 -4.53 -3.53
C VAL A 35 -0.47 -4.87 -4.05
N VAL A 36 -1.33 -3.86 -4.16
CA VAL A 36 -2.69 -3.97 -4.66
C VAL A 36 -2.85 -3.00 -5.83
N GLU A 37 -3.38 -3.48 -6.94
CA GLU A 37 -3.80 -2.64 -8.07
C GLU A 37 -5.32 -2.51 -8.05
N LEU A 38 -5.79 -1.27 -8.18
CA LEU A 38 -7.20 -0.90 -8.13
C LEU A 38 -7.54 -0.07 -9.37
N ASN A 39 -8.74 -0.24 -9.88
CA ASN A 39 -9.32 0.74 -10.79
C ASN A 39 -9.88 1.95 -10.01
N ALA A 40 -10.39 2.96 -10.73
CA ALA A 40 -10.89 4.19 -10.13
C ALA A 40 -12.13 3.99 -9.23
N GLU A 41 -13.01 3.04 -9.57
CA GLU A 41 -14.24 2.74 -8.83
C GLU A 41 -13.94 1.99 -7.53
N GLU A 42 -13.04 0.99 -7.60
CA GLU A 42 -12.57 0.23 -6.43
C GLU A 42 -11.84 1.13 -5.43
N ALA A 43 -10.96 2.02 -5.93
CA ALA A 43 -10.25 2.97 -5.08
C ALA A 43 -11.20 3.98 -4.41
N SER A 44 -12.24 4.42 -5.12
CA SER A 44 -13.27 5.31 -4.56
C SER A 44 -14.08 4.59 -3.48
N SER A 45 -14.45 3.33 -3.72
CA SER A 45 -15.16 2.52 -2.73
C SER A 45 -14.33 2.27 -1.48
N LEU A 46 -13.02 1.98 -1.64
CA LEU A 46 -12.09 1.85 -0.52
C LEU A 46 -11.98 3.14 0.29
N LEU A 47 -11.88 4.30 -0.38
CA LEU A 47 -11.84 5.60 0.27
C LEU A 47 -13.08 5.85 1.13
N GLU A 48 -14.29 5.54 0.62
CA GLU A 48 -15.52 5.70 1.38
C GLU A 48 -15.55 4.80 2.62
N CYS A 49 -15.16 3.53 2.49
CA CYS A 49 -15.00 2.63 3.65
C CYS A 49 -14.01 3.20 4.67
N LEU A 50 -12.85 3.70 4.23
CA LEU A 50 -11.84 4.25 5.13
C LEU A 50 -12.36 5.51 5.86
N LYS A 51 -13.04 6.44 5.16
CA LYS A 51 -13.62 7.63 5.81
C LYS A 51 -14.53 7.29 6.99
N THR A 52 -15.23 6.15 6.96
CA THR A 52 -16.08 5.73 8.09
C THR A 52 -15.30 5.37 9.37
N VAL A 53 -13.99 5.13 9.26
CA VAL A 53 -13.14 4.69 10.39
C VAL A 53 -12.04 5.69 10.77
N VAL A 54 -11.56 6.56 9.87
CA VAL A 54 -10.39 7.44 10.15
C VAL A 54 -10.71 8.85 10.64
N GLY A 55 -11.96 9.33 10.59
CA GLY A 55 -12.40 10.58 11.24
C GLY A 55 -11.70 11.84 10.79
#